data_AF-A0A626ZZ82-F1
#
_entry.id   AF-A0A626ZZ82-F1
#
_cell.length_a   1.000
_cell.length_b   1.000
_cell.length_c   1.000
_cell.angle_alpha   90.00
_cell.angle_beta   90.00
_cell.angle_gamma   90.00
#
_symmetry.space_group_name_H-M   'P 1'
#
loop_
_entity.id
_entity.type
_entity.pdbx_description
1 polymer ?
#
loop_
_entity_poly.entity_id
_entity_poly.type
_entity_poly.pdbx_seq_one_letter_code
_entity_poly.pdbx_strand_id
1 'polypeptide(L)'
;GAAIRMEGQVTVFTYRENEPCYRCLSRLFGENALTCVEAGVMAPLIGVIGSLQAMEAIKLLAHYGQPASGKIVMYDAMTCQFREMKLMRNPGCEVCGQ
;
A
#
# COMPACT_ATOMS: atom_id res chain seq x y z
N GLY A 1 4.09 -0.93 -2.87
CA GLY A 1 3.90 0.48 -2.54
C GLY A 1 3.57 1.25 -3.81
N ALA A 2 2.97 2.42 -3.67
CA ALA A 2 2.69 3.33 -4.77
C ALA A 2 2.88 4.77 -4.27
N ALA A 3 3.17 5.70 -5.16
CA ALA A 3 3.29 7.11 -4.82
C ALA A 3 3.03 8.00 -6.02
N ILE A 4 2.40 9.13 -5.79
CA ILE A 4 2.02 10.13 -6.80
C ILE A 4 1.98 11.51 -6.13
N ARG A 5 2.44 12.55 -6.82
CA ARG A 5 2.55 13.91 -6.28
C ARG A 5 3.34 13.93 -4.96
N MET A 6 2.63 14.11 -3.84
CA MET A 6 3.13 14.21 -2.48
C MET A 6 2.55 13.12 -1.56
N GLU A 7 1.86 12.12 -2.11
CA GLU A 7 1.23 11.04 -1.37
C GLU A 7 1.87 9.69 -1.73
N GLY A 8 2.18 8.90 -0.71
CA GLY A 8 2.69 7.55 -0.87
C GLY A 8 1.93 6.56 -0.01
N GLN A 9 1.92 5.29 -0.41
CA GLN A 9 1.27 4.22 0.32
C GLN A 9 2.07 2.91 0.29
N VAL A 10 1.98 2.16 1.38
CA VAL A 10 2.52 0.80 1.50
C VAL A 10 1.50 -0.13 2.19
N THR A 11 1.39 -1.34 1.64
CA THR A 11 0.60 -2.46 2.18
C THR A 11 1.38 -3.72 1.91
N VAL A 12 1.33 -4.67 2.84
CA VAL A 12 1.86 -6.02 2.68
C VAL A 12 0.72 -6.98 2.38
N PHE A 13 0.85 -7.77 1.32
CA PHE A 13 -0.08 -8.86 1.01
C PHE A 13 0.65 -10.17 1.26
N THR A 14 0.25 -10.94 2.28
CA THR A 14 0.88 -12.24 2.57
C THR A 14 0.13 -13.41 1.93
N TYR A 15 -1.05 -13.15 1.36
CA TYR A 15 -1.91 -14.12 0.67
C TYR A 15 -2.34 -15.30 1.55
N ARG A 16 -2.37 -15.10 2.87
CA ARG A 16 -2.94 -16.07 3.82
C ARG A 16 -4.47 -16.09 3.71
N GLU A 17 -5.05 -17.16 4.20
CA GLU A 17 -6.51 -17.30 4.27
C GLU A 17 -7.13 -16.12 5.04
N ASN A 18 -8.27 -15.62 4.53
CA ASN A 18 -8.99 -14.46 5.07
C ASN A 18 -8.27 -13.09 5.00
N GLU A 19 -7.14 -12.98 4.29
CA GLU A 19 -6.51 -11.68 4.02
C GLU A 19 -7.02 -11.02 2.72
N PRO A 20 -7.02 -9.67 2.63
CA PRO A 20 -7.26 -8.97 1.37
C PRO A 20 -6.09 -9.21 0.40
N CYS A 21 -6.38 -9.20 -0.91
CA CYS A 21 -5.35 -9.10 -1.95
C CYS A 21 -5.31 -7.70 -2.56
N TYR A 22 -4.34 -7.45 -3.45
CA TYR A 22 -4.25 -6.18 -4.17
C TYR A 22 -5.53 -5.84 -4.93
N ARG A 23 -6.26 -6.83 -5.49
CA ARG A 23 -7.53 -6.59 -6.19
C ARG A 23 -8.63 -6.06 -5.26
N CYS A 24 -8.64 -6.45 -3.98
CA CYS A 24 -9.55 -5.87 -3.00
C CYS A 24 -9.33 -4.36 -2.83
N LEU A 25 -8.08 -3.92 -2.91
CA LEU A 25 -7.70 -2.51 -2.85
C LEU A 25 -7.96 -1.80 -4.20
N SER A 26 -7.48 -2.35 -5.31
CA SER A 26 -7.45 -1.65 -6.60
C SER A 26 -8.84 -1.32 -7.15
N ARG A 27 -9.86 -2.08 -6.75
CA ARG A 27 -11.27 -1.80 -7.10
C ARG A 27 -11.79 -0.48 -6.51
N LEU A 28 -11.13 0.05 -5.47
CA LEU A 28 -11.49 1.32 -4.85
C LEU A 28 -10.93 2.52 -5.62
N PHE A 29 -10.04 2.29 -6.59
CA PHE A 29 -9.51 3.37 -7.42
C PHE A 29 -10.52 3.77 -8.50
N GLY A 30 -10.73 5.09 -8.66
CA GLY A 30 -11.58 5.62 -9.72
C GLY A 30 -10.90 5.55 -11.10
N GLU A 31 -11.71 5.59 -12.16
CA GLU A 31 -11.25 5.47 -13.55
C GLU A 31 -10.38 6.64 -14.03
N ASN A 32 -10.45 7.80 -13.35
CA ASN A 32 -9.76 9.05 -13.73
C ASN A 32 -8.50 9.34 -12.91
N ALA A 33 -7.77 8.32 -12.47
CA ALA A 33 -6.51 8.53 -11.77
C ALA A 33 -5.41 8.97 -12.77
N LEU A 34 -4.87 10.19 -12.58
CA LEU A 34 -3.70 10.64 -13.33
C LEU A 34 -2.51 9.71 -13.07
N THR A 35 -1.68 9.52 -14.08
CA THR A 35 -0.43 8.77 -13.97
C THR A 35 0.67 9.60 -13.30
N CYS A 36 1.73 8.96 -12.80
CA CYS A 36 2.90 9.68 -12.28
C CYS A 36 3.59 10.55 -13.36
N VAL A 37 3.43 10.20 -14.64
CA VAL A 37 3.95 10.97 -15.77
C VAL A 37 3.19 12.29 -15.92
N GLU A 38 1.87 12.28 -15.70
CA GLU A 38 1.02 13.46 -15.83
C GLU A 38 1.02 14.33 -14.57
N ALA A 39 1.04 13.71 -13.38
CA ALA A 39 0.91 14.41 -12.11
C ALA A 39 2.26 14.75 -11.44
N GLY A 40 3.36 14.14 -11.89
CA GLY A 40 4.66 14.20 -11.23
C GLY A 40 4.71 13.40 -9.91
N VAL A 41 5.93 13.24 -9.39
CA VAL A 41 6.17 12.65 -8.06
C VAL A 41 7.44 13.18 -7.43
N MET A 42 7.39 13.49 -6.14
CA MET A 42 8.54 14.03 -5.40
C MET A 42 9.58 12.93 -5.11
N ALA A 43 10.84 13.13 -5.52
CA ALA A 43 11.86 12.07 -5.41
C ALA A 43 12.11 11.58 -3.97
N PRO A 44 12.24 12.46 -2.94
CA PRO A 44 12.36 12.01 -1.55
C PRO A 44 11.19 11.14 -1.05
N LEU A 45 9.97 11.40 -1.50
CA LEU A 45 8.79 10.59 -1.15
C LEU A 45 8.96 9.14 -1.62
N ILE A 46 9.45 8.94 -2.85
CA ILE A 46 9.76 7.60 -3.36
C ILE A 46 10.81 6.90 -2.49
N GLY A 47 11.83 7.63 -2.04
CA GLY A 47 12.85 7.11 -1.13
C GLY A 47 12.28 6.59 0.19
N VAL A 48 11.34 7.34 0.80
CA VAL A 48 10.64 6.92 2.02
C VAL A 48 9.83 5.65 1.77
N ILE A 49 9.00 5.63 0.72
CA ILE A 49 8.15 4.48 0.41
C ILE A 49 8.99 3.23 0.09
N GLY A 50 10.07 3.37 -0.69
CA GLY A 50 11.00 2.28 -0.98
C GLY A 50 11.68 1.73 0.27
N SER A 51 12.09 2.60 1.20
CA SER A 51 12.68 2.20 2.48
C SER A 51 11.69 1.44 3.36
N LEU A 52 10.42 1.89 3.41
CA LEU A 52 9.35 1.17 4.10
C LEU A 52 9.09 -0.20 3.47
N GLN A 53 9.09 -0.30 2.14
CA GLN A 53 8.96 -1.59 1.45
C GLN A 53 10.09 -2.56 1.82
N ALA A 54 11.34 -2.08 1.87
CA ALA A 54 12.49 -2.88 2.27
C ALA A 54 12.37 -3.36 3.73
N MET A 55 11.96 -2.47 4.64
CA MET A 55 11.74 -2.81 6.05
C MET A 55 10.66 -3.90 6.20
N GLU A 56 9.54 -3.77 5.50
CA GLU A 56 8.46 -4.77 5.55
C GLU A 56 8.88 -6.12 4.95
N ALA A 57 9.71 -6.11 3.89
CA ALA A 57 10.28 -7.33 3.33
C ALA A 57 11.22 -8.02 4.33
N ILE A 58 12.10 -7.27 5.01
CA ILE A 58 12.98 -7.81 6.06
C ILE A 58 12.16 -8.43 7.20
N LYS A 59 11.13 -7.73 7.68
CA LYS A 59 10.23 -8.25 8.73
C LYS A 59 9.58 -9.58 8.35
N LEU A 60 9.13 -9.70 7.09
CA LEU A 60 8.55 -10.95 6.59
C LEU A 60 9.59 -12.08 6.54
N LEU A 61 10.76 -11.84 5.94
CA LEU A 61 11.78 -12.86 5.73
C LEU A 61 12.43 -13.33 7.03
N ALA A 62 12.62 -12.42 7.98
CA ALA A 62 13.23 -12.72 9.28
C ALA A 62 12.22 -13.16 10.34
N HIS A 63 10.92 -13.23 10.00
CA HIS A 63 9.83 -13.45 10.96
C HIS A 63 9.91 -12.51 12.18
N TYR A 64 10.21 -11.24 11.92
CA TYR A 64 10.47 -10.22 12.93
C TYR A 64 9.37 -9.15 12.96
N GLY A 65 8.85 -8.87 14.15
CA GLY A 65 7.81 -7.85 14.34
C GLY A 65 6.47 -8.21 13.67
N GLN A 66 5.68 -7.19 13.34
CA GLN A 66 4.33 -7.31 12.77
C GLN A 66 4.29 -6.62 11.40
N PRO A 67 4.27 -7.36 10.28
CA PRO A 67 4.16 -6.78 8.95
C PRO A 67 2.93 -5.88 8.79
N ALA A 68 2.99 -4.90 7.89
CA ALA A 68 1.87 -4.01 7.55
C ALA A 68 0.82 -4.71 6.66
N SER A 69 0.44 -5.94 7.03
CA SER A 69 -0.62 -6.70 6.35
C SER A 69 -2.01 -6.31 6.86
N GLY A 70 -3.02 -6.44 6.00
CA GLY A 70 -4.41 -6.08 6.33
C GLY A 70 -4.65 -4.58 6.56
N LYS A 71 -3.69 -3.72 6.21
CA LYS A 71 -3.81 -2.26 6.30
C LYS A 71 -3.09 -1.54 5.17
N ILE A 72 -3.49 -0.30 4.94
CA ILE A 72 -2.81 0.67 4.09
C ILE A 72 -2.17 1.69 5.01
N VAL A 73 -0.85 1.82 4.92
CA VAL A 73 -0.12 2.92 5.55
C VAL A 73 0.07 3.97 4.49
N MET A 74 -0.55 5.14 4.66
CA MET A 74 -0.40 6.29 3.79
C MET A 74 0.51 7.33 4.43
N TYR A 75 1.37 7.92 3.61
CA TYR A 75 2.24 9.04 3.96
C TYR A 75 1.85 10.25 3.12
N ASP A 76 1.39 11.30 3.79
CA ASP A 76 1.20 12.64 3.22
C ASP A 76 2.47 13.46 3.50
N ALA A 77 3.25 13.71 2.46
CA ALA A 77 4.50 14.46 2.57
C ALA A 77 4.31 15.98 2.67
N MET A 78 3.12 16.52 2.33
CA MET A 78 2.84 17.95 2.51
C MET A 78 2.66 18.30 3.99
N THR A 79 2.01 17.42 4.73
CA THR A 79 1.72 17.61 6.16
C THR A 79 2.63 16.80 7.08
N CYS A 80 3.50 15.97 6.51
CA CYS A 80 4.37 15.03 7.23
C CYS A 80 3.57 14.08 8.15
N GLN A 81 2.43 13.58 7.66
CA GLN A 81 1.53 12.71 8.43
C GLN A 81 1.52 11.29 7.90
N PHE A 82 1.47 10.34 8.83
CA PHE A 82 1.17 8.94 8.54
C PHE A 82 -0.25 8.61 8.98
N ARG A 83 -0.99 7.90 8.12
CA ARG A 83 -2.34 7.42 8.40
C ARG A 83 -2.42 5.94 8.13
N GLU A 84 -3.02 5.20 9.04
CA GLU A 84 -3.30 3.79 8.85
C GLU A 84 -4.80 3.58 8.61
N MET A 85 -5.12 2.82 7.57
CA MET A 85 -6.50 2.44 7.24
C MET A 85 -6.57 0.92 7.14
N LYS A 86 -7.57 0.32 7.80
CA LYS A 86 -7.79 -1.13 7.70
C LYS A 86 -8.22 -1.49 6.28
N LEU A 87 -7.58 -2.50 5.70
CA LEU A 87 -7.95 -3.06 4.41
C LEU A 87 -8.71 -4.36 4.63
N MET A 88 -9.98 -4.39 4.20
CA MET A 88 -10.84 -5.55 4.36
C MET A 88 -10.81 -6.44 3.13
N ARG A 89 -10.81 -7.76 3.33
CA ARG A 89 -11.06 -8.73 2.24
C ARG A 89 -12.48 -8.47 1.71
N ASN A 90 -12.61 -8.38 0.39
CA ASN A 90 -13.91 -8.32 -0.27
C ASN A 90 -14.39 -9.76 -0.54
N PRO A 91 -15.54 -10.19 0.01
CA PRO A 91 -16.09 -11.53 -0.25
C PRO A 91 -16.35 -11.81 -1.73
N GLY A 92 -16.74 -10.80 -2.52
CA GLY A 92 -16.94 -10.91 -3.96
C GLY A 92 -15.69 -10.59 -4.79
N CYS A 93 -14.49 -10.78 -4.25
CA CYS A 93 -13.25 -10.53 -4.98
C CYS A 93 -13.03 -11.56 -6.11
N GLU A 94 -12.80 -11.10 -7.34
CA GLU A 94 -12.51 -11.96 -8.50
C GLU A 94 -11.26 -12.83 -8.29
N VAL A 95 -10.36 -12.41 -7.39
CA VAL A 95 -9.05 -13.04 -7.17
C VAL A 95 -9.02 -13.85 -5.88
N CYS A 96 -9.50 -13.28 -4.77
CA CYS A 96 -9.39 -13.90 -3.44
C CYS A 96 -10.75 -14.08 -2.75
N GLY A 97 -11.87 -14.01 -3.48
CA GLY A 97 -13.23 -14.16 -2.93
C GLY A 97 -13.70 -15.61 -2.83
N GLN A 98 -12.98 -16.52 -3.49
CA GLN A 98 -13.14 -17.96 -3.34
C GLN A 98 -12.45 -18.47 -2.08
#